data_AF-A0A852CL85-F1
#
_entry.id   AF-A0A852CL85-F1
#
_cell.length_a   1.000
_cell.length_b   1.000
_cell.length_c   1.000
_cell.angle_alpha   90.00
_cell.angle_beta   90.00
_cell.angle_gamma   90.00
#
_symmetry.space_group_name_H-M   'P 1'
#
loop_
_entity.id
_entity.type
_entity.pdbx_description
1 polymer ?
#
loop_
_entity_poly.entity_id
_entity_poly.type
_entity_poly.pdbx_seq_one_letter_code
_entity_poly.pdbx_strand_id
1 'polypeptide(L)'
;FQALLDFTRTAQLPLGQENVTSLLEAADFLQLQRAKLLCEKFLQRQLHVSNCLGLLTYCQQFALAELGAAARGVALTHWQEVMWQEEFAALPKDTLLQLLGSDELFASREDVVFDSVLRWVMEDPATREEDFLELVAAVRVTFLSLSFLDALVKRRQHPGAADTFSRLLGKLDRCPPASWRHTELSPPAARSYDTLYVLGGRHDREQQELFLFQPKTGTWQACAPLQRRNLTQYAVAAVGSFLFVTGGYYREEFVWYSVDWVLIYNCLDNSWLEGPAMKLSRHSHCAVGAGLYLYVLGGSTDEGPVPAVERLALLQPEWESRSPMAQPVERGAAVSLGTSIYVVCGLDENGHVYEGVQRLNTETDSWEVISASPLPRYDLCSTALHGALYTIGGGALRLDVETAEWTPVREECLAHKFFMGCSAANGRIYLLGQRKGNGALPVVVLFDPYTDECQVTEDKLPCPLPIRGCVSVRRFDT
;
A
#
# COMPACT_ATOMS: atom_id res chain seq x y z
N PHE A 1 -13.80 33.33 -7.21
CA PHE A 1 -12.98 34.28 -7.99
C PHE A 1 -12.05 35.13 -7.12
N GLN A 2 -12.57 35.92 -6.16
CA GLN A 2 -11.71 36.76 -5.28
C GLN A 2 -10.58 35.99 -4.60
N ALA A 3 -10.87 34.79 -4.06
CA ALA A 3 -9.84 33.93 -3.45
C ALA A 3 -8.73 33.50 -4.43
N LEU A 4 -9.04 33.30 -5.72
CA LEU A 4 -8.03 32.96 -6.74
C LEU A 4 -7.20 34.20 -7.13
N LEU A 5 -7.81 35.39 -7.18
CA LEU A 5 -7.07 36.64 -7.36
C LEU A 5 -6.12 36.89 -6.20
N ASP A 6 -6.59 36.72 -4.97
CA ASP A 6 -5.76 36.89 -3.78
C ASP A 6 -4.64 35.85 -3.75
N PHE A 7 -4.90 34.61 -4.20
CA PHE A 7 -3.87 33.58 -4.38
C PHE A 7 -2.74 34.01 -5.33
N THR A 8 -3.04 34.73 -6.42
CA THR A 8 -1.97 35.25 -7.30
C THR A 8 -1.05 36.25 -6.59
N ARG A 9 -1.51 36.85 -5.50
CA ARG A 9 -0.76 37.84 -4.70
C ARG A 9 -0.08 37.22 -3.48
N THR A 10 -0.70 36.25 -2.83
CA THR A 10 -0.26 35.70 -1.53
C THR A 10 0.29 34.28 -1.61
N ALA A 11 0.04 33.57 -2.71
CA ALA A 11 0.28 32.13 -2.86
C ALA A 11 -0.43 31.27 -1.79
N GLN A 12 -1.44 31.81 -1.11
CA GLN A 12 -2.24 31.10 -0.12
C GLN A 12 -3.68 30.99 -0.60
N LEU A 13 -4.24 29.79 -0.54
CA LEU A 13 -5.61 29.51 -0.96
C LEU A 13 -6.38 28.96 0.24
N PRO A 14 -7.34 29.71 0.82
CA PRO A 14 -8.16 29.21 1.92
C PRO A 14 -9.17 28.19 1.38
N LEU A 15 -8.86 26.91 1.58
CA LEU A 15 -9.68 25.79 1.14
C LEU A 15 -10.57 25.28 2.27
N GLY A 16 -11.82 25.00 1.92
CA GLY A 16 -12.82 24.37 2.78
C GLY A 16 -13.75 23.47 1.96
N GLN A 17 -14.48 22.59 2.64
CA GLN A 17 -15.37 21.63 1.97
C GLN A 17 -16.44 22.31 1.10
N GLU A 18 -16.91 23.50 1.51
CA GLU A 18 -17.96 24.23 0.78
C GLU A 18 -17.44 24.95 -0.48
N ASN A 19 -16.14 25.27 -0.56
CA ASN A 19 -15.61 26.10 -1.63
C ASN A 19 -14.70 25.35 -2.61
N VAL A 20 -14.14 24.20 -2.23
CA VAL A 20 -13.06 23.55 -2.96
C VAL A 20 -13.44 23.15 -4.39
N THR A 21 -14.65 22.63 -4.61
CA THR A 21 -15.12 22.24 -5.96
C THR A 21 -15.27 23.45 -6.87
N SER A 22 -15.94 24.51 -6.38
CA SER A 22 -16.09 25.76 -7.14
C SER A 22 -14.75 26.45 -7.45
N LEU A 23 -13.78 26.35 -6.52
CA LEU A 23 -12.43 26.89 -6.71
C LEU A 23 -11.63 26.05 -7.69
N LEU A 24 -11.77 24.73 -7.65
CA LEU A 24 -11.11 23.81 -8.58
C LEU A 24 -11.60 24.06 -10.01
N GLU A 25 -12.92 24.14 -10.21
CA GLU A 25 -13.53 24.42 -11.52
C GLU A 25 -13.07 25.77 -12.08
N ALA A 26 -13.07 26.80 -11.23
CA ALA A 26 -12.60 28.12 -11.63
C ALA A 26 -11.08 28.14 -11.88
N ALA A 27 -10.28 27.41 -11.10
CA ALA A 27 -8.83 27.32 -11.29
C ALA A 27 -8.48 26.56 -12.58
N ASP A 28 -9.21 25.50 -12.89
CA ASP A 28 -9.06 24.74 -14.14
C ASP A 28 -9.46 25.61 -15.36
N PHE A 29 -10.62 26.28 -15.29
CA PHE A 29 -11.06 27.21 -16.33
C PHE A 29 -10.05 28.33 -16.59
N LEU A 30 -9.47 28.91 -15.52
CA LEU A 30 -8.46 29.97 -15.59
C LEU A 30 -7.04 29.46 -15.81
N GLN A 31 -6.84 28.14 -15.92
CA GLN A 31 -5.53 27.50 -16.11
C GLN A 31 -4.51 27.81 -14.99
N LEU A 32 -5.00 28.01 -13.77
CA LEU A 32 -4.19 28.23 -12.58
C LEU A 32 -3.73 26.88 -11.98
N GLN A 33 -2.74 26.26 -12.62
CA GLN A 33 -2.31 24.89 -12.30
C GLN A 33 -1.93 24.67 -10.83
N ARG A 34 -1.25 25.63 -10.19
CA ARG A 34 -0.89 25.49 -8.76
C ARG A 34 -2.12 25.54 -7.85
N ALA A 35 -3.11 26.38 -8.16
CA ALA A 35 -4.36 26.43 -7.39
C ALA A 35 -5.17 25.16 -7.59
N LYS A 36 -5.24 24.66 -8.84
CA LYS A 36 -5.85 23.38 -9.18
C LYS A 36 -5.25 22.23 -8.37
N LEU A 37 -3.93 22.11 -8.37
CA LEU A 37 -3.20 21.10 -7.60
C LEU A 37 -3.51 21.16 -6.10
N LEU A 38 -3.55 22.36 -5.51
CA LEU A 38 -3.89 22.52 -4.08
C LEU A 38 -5.33 22.05 -3.79
N CYS A 39 -6.29 22.38 -4.65
CA CYS A 39 -7.66 21.88 -4.53
C CYS A 39 -7.73 20.35 -4.66
N GLU A 40 -7.01 19.75 -5.61
CA GLU A 40 -6.95 18.29 -5.78
C GLU A 40 -6.39 17.59 -4.54
N LYS A 41 -5.25 18.06 -4.01
CA LYS A 41 -4.67 17.48 -2.79
C LYS A 41 -5.55 17.69 -1.56
N PHE A 42 -6.30 18.79 -1.49
CA PHE A 42 -7.30 18.97 -0.44
C PHE A 42 -8.42 17.94 -0.54
N LEU A 43 -8.97 17.69 -1.74
CA LEU A 43 -9.98 16.64 -1.95
C LEU A 43 -9.43 15.24 -1.64
N GLN A 44 -8.17 14.96 -2.01
CA GLN A 44 -7.52 13.69 -1.72
C GLN A 44 -7.35 13.44 -0.22
N ARG A 45 -7.15 14.49 0.59
CA ARG A 45 -7.11 14.40 2.06
C ARG A 45 -8.47 14.17 2.70
N GLN A 46 -9.55 14.55 2.02
CA GLN A 46 -10.93 14.39 2.48
C GLN A 46 -11.58 13.13 1.89
N LEU A 47 -10.80 12.30 1.19
CA LEU A 47 -11.30 11.11 0.54
C LEU A 47 -11.70 10.08 1.60
N HIS A 48 -12.89 9.52 1.44
CA HIS A 48 -13.49 8.59 2.39
C HIS A 48 -14.34 7.57 1.63
N VAL A 49 -14.60 6.39 2.20
CA VAL A 49 -15.41 5.35 1.54
C VAL A 49 -16.80 5.86 1.11
N SER A 50 -17.37 6.83 1.83
CA SER A 50 -18.69 7.41 1.54
C SER A 50 -18.74 8.42 0.39
N ASN A 51 -17.59 8.98 -0.03
CA ASN A 51 -17.53 10.01 -1.09
C ASN A 51 -16.64 9.61 -2.28
N CYS A 52 -15.95 8.46 -2.20
CA CYS A 52 -14.98 8.06 -3.22
C CYS A 52 -15.62 7.83 -4.59
N LEU A 53 -16.87 7.38 -4.65
CA LEU A 53 -17.59 7.12 -5.91
C LEU A 53 -18.06 8.40 -6.58
N GLY A 54 -18.58 9.34 -5.80
CA GLY A 54 -18.92 10.70 -6.24
C GLY A 54 -17.69 11.43 -6.77
N LEU A 55 -16.58 11.38 -6.03
CA LEU A 55 -15.30 11.96 -6.46
C LEU A 55 -14.75 11.27 -7.72
N LEU A 56 -14.88 9.95 -7.85
CA LEU A 56 -14.47 9.23 -9.05
C LEU A 56 -15.24 9.73 -10.28
N THR A 57 -16.58 9.85 -10.17
CA THR A 57 -17.44 10.36 -11.23
C THR A 57 -17.11 11.82 -11.58
N TYR A 58 -16.86 12.64 -10.57
CA TYR A 58 -16.45 14.03 -10.73
C TYR A 58 -15.10 14.14 -11.46
N CYS A 59 -14.11 13.32 -11.11
CA CYS A 59 -12.79 13.31 -11.75
C CYS A 59 -12.86 12.89 -13.23
N GLN A 60 -13.78 12.00 -13.60
CA GLN A 60 -14.00 11.62 -14.99
C GLN A 60 -14.52 12.80 -15.83
N GLN A 61 -15.35 13.66 -15.24
CA GLN A 61 -15.88 14.85 -15.92
C GLN A 61 -14.81 15.93 -16.15
N PHE A 62 -13.90 16.13 -15.19
CA PHE A 62 -12.88 17.20 -15.22
C PHE A 62 -11.47 16.70 -15.60
N ALA A 63 -11.34 15.43 -16.01
CA ALA A 63 -10.07 14.79 -16.38
C ALA A 63 -8.96 14.90 -15.32
N LEU A 64 -9.33 14.74 -14.03
CA LEU A 64 -8.40 14.82 -12.89
C LEU A 64 -7.79 13.44 -12.64
N ALA A 65 -6.66 13.14 -13.30
CA ALA A 65 -6.10 11.80 -13.35
C ALA A 65 -5.64 11.27 -11.97
N GLU A 66 -4.91 12.07 -11.20
CA GLU A 66 -4.35 11.63 -9.92
C GLU A 66 -5.41 11.45 -8.83
N LEU A 67 -6.29 12.44 -8.67
CA LEU A 67 -7.41 12.36 -7.73
C LEU A 67 -8.36 11.21 -8.11
N GLY A 68 -8.64 11.03 -9.41
CA GLY A 68 -9.43 9.91 -9.91
C GLY A 68 -8.77 8.55 -9.63
N ALA A 69 -7.45 8.44 -9.77
CA ALA A 69 -6.71 7.22 -9.44
C ALA A 69 -6.76 6.92 -7.93
N ALA A 70 -6.64 7.93 -7.06
CA ALA A 70 -6.77 7.78 -5.62
C ALA A 70 -8.20 7.37 -5.22
N ALA A 71 -9.22 8.02 -5.78
CA ALA A 71 -10.64 7.69 -5.56
C ALA A 71 -10.97 6.26 -6.00
N ARG A 72 -10.51 5.87 -7.20
CA ARG A 72 -10.62 4.50 -7.71
C ARG A 72 -9.89 3.51 -6.82
N GLY A 73 -8.69 3.84 -6.36
CA GLY A 73 -7.91 3.02 -5.44
C GLY A 73 -8.70 2.69 -4.17
N VAL A 74 -9.29 3.71 -3.53
CA VAL A 74 -10.11 3.51 -2.33
C VAL A 74 -11.37 2.71 -2.61
N ALA A 75 -12.04 2.95 -3.74
CA ALA A 75 -13.20 2.15 -4.15
C ALA A 75 -12.84 0.66 -4.32
N LEU A 76 -11.68 0.38 -4.90
CA LEU A 76 -11.20 -0.98 -5.13
C LEU A 76 -10.70 -1.67 -3.85
N THR A 77 -10.05 -0.94 -2.94
CA THR A 77 -9.48 -1.53 -1.71
C THR A 77 -10.52 -1.72 -0.59
N HIS A 78 -11.61 -0.94 -0.60
CA HIS A 78 -12.67 -0.96 0.42
C HIS A 78 -14.02 -1.40 -0.17
N TRP A 79 -14.00 -2.36 -1.10
CA TRP A 79 -15.19 -2.77 -1.85
C TRP A 79 -16.36 -3.17 -0.93
N GLN A 80 -16.04 -3.86 0.17
CA GLN A 80 -17.03 -4.36 1.12
C GLN A 80 -17.73 -3.22 1.86
N GLU A 81 -17.06 -2.11 2.14
CA GLU A 81 -17.62 -0.93 2.81
C GLU A 81 -18.34 -0.02 1.79
N VAL A 82 -17.78 0.11 0.59
CA VAL A 82 -18.28 0.98 -0.49
C VAL A 82 -19.62 0.51 -1.02
N MET A 83 -19.86 -0.80 -1.15
CA MET A 83 -21.13 -1.32 -1.66
C MET A 83 -22.34 -0.98 -0.78
N TRP A 84 -22.13 -0.60 0.49
CA TRP A 84 -23.19 -0.19 1.40
C TRP A 84 -23.49 1.31 1.35
N GLN A 85 -22.65 2.11 0.71
CA GLN A 85 -22.83 3.55 0.62
C GLN A 85 -23.95 3.91 -0.36
N GLU A 86 -24.63 5.03 -0.12
CA GLU A 86 -25.73 5.49 -0.97
C GLU A 86 -25.26 5.81 -2.41
N GLU A 87 -24.05 6.34 -2.56
CA GLU A 87 -23.48 6.64 -3.88
C GLU A 87 -23.31 5.40 -4.77
N PHE A 88 -23.19 4.20 -4.18
CA PHE A 88 -23.07 2.95 -4.93
C PHE A 88 -24.33 2.66 -5.75
N ALA A 89 -25.51 2.92 -5.19
CA ALA A 89 -26.79 2.76 -5.87
C ALA A 89 -26.93 3.69 -7.09
N ALA A 90 -26.30 4.86 -7.03
CA ALA A 90 -26.34 5.88 -8.09
C ALA A 90 -25.28 5.70 -9.20
N LEU A 91 -24.38 4.71 -9.07
CA LEU A 91 -23.30 4.51 -10.03
C LEU A 91 -23.81 4.22 -11.45
N PRO A 92 -23.21 4.85 -12.49
CA PRO A 92 -23.40 4.45 -13.87
C PRO A 92 -22.90 3.02 -14.10
N LYS A 93 -23.60 2.28 -14.98
CA LYS A 93 -23.24 0.91 -15.37
C LYS A 93 -21.78 0.79 -15.82
N ASP A 94 -21.33 1.68 -16.70
CA ASP A 94 -19.98 1.62 -17.28
C ASP A 94 -18.89 1.76 -16.20
N THR A 95 -19.09 2.66 -15.24
CA THR A 95 -18.16 2.84 -14.12
C THR A 95 -18.16 1.61 -13.21
N LEU A 96 -19.33 1.05 -12.91
CA LEU A 96 -19.42 -0.19 -12.13
C LEU A 96 -18.71 -1.35 -12.84
N LEU A 97 -18.89 -1.50 -14.16
CA LEU A 97 -18.24 -2.53 -14.96
C LEU A 97 -16.70 -2.37 -14.96
N GLN A 98 -16.20 -1.14 -15.05
CA GLN A 98 -14.76 -0.83 -14.93
C GLN A 98 -14.18 -1.20 -13.56
N LEU A 99 -14.94 -1.02 -12.47
CA LEU A 99 -14.51 -1.40 -11.13
C LEU A 99 -14.51 -2.92 -10.96
N LEU A 100 -15.61 -3.59 -11.33
CA LEU A 100 -15.77 -5.05 -11.25
C LEU A 100 -14.72 -5.80 -12.08
N GLY A 101 -14.41 -5.27 -13.27
CA GLY A 101 -13.40 -5.82 -14.18
C GLY A 101 -11.95 -5.63 -13.71
N SER A 102 -11.71 -4.81 -12.69
CA SER A 102 -10.35 -4.54 -12.21
C SER A 102 -9.72 -5.73 -11.48
N ASP A 103 -8.47 -6.06 -11.82
CA ASP A 103 -7.66 -7.05 -11.10
C ASP A 103 -7.27 -6.57 -9.69
N GLU A 104 -7.32 -5.27 -9.42
CA GLU A 104 -6.96 -4.70 -8.11
C GLU A 104 -8.16 -4.60 -7.15
N LEU A 105 -9.34 -5.08 -7.55
CA LEU A 105 -10.51 -5.11 -6.67
C LEU A 105 -10.24 -6.06 -5.50
N PHE A 106 -10.15 -5.50 -4.30
CA PHE A 106 -9.96 -6.25 -3.07
C PHE A 106 -11.30 -6.56 -2.42
N ALA A 107 -11.67 -7.83 -2.46
CA ALA A 107 -12.79 -8.38 -1.70
C ALA A 107 -12.32 -9.61 -0.92
N SER A 108 -12.94 -9.86 0.23
CA SER A 108 -12.67 -11.04 1.03
C SER A 108 -12.94 -12.34 0.25
N ARG A 109 -13.99 -12.34 -0.57
CA ARG A 109 -14.36 -13.44 -1.50
C ARG A 109 -15.04 -12.86 -2.73
N GLU A 110 -15.03 -13.64 -3.82
CA GLU A 110 -15.77 -13.28 -5.04
C GLU A 110 -17.29 -13.26 -4.82
N ASP A 111 -17.79 -13.98 -3.82
CA ASP A 111 -19.18 -13.96 -3.37
C ASP A 111 -19.67 -12.51 -3.11
N VAL A 112 -18.83 -11.67 -2.48
CA VAL A 112 -19.14 -10.26 -2.18
C VAL A 112 -19.25 -9.43 -3.45
N VAL A 113 -18.44 -9.74 -4.46
CA VAL A 113 -18.49 -9.07 -5.77
C VAL A 113 -19.80 -9.41 -6.46
N PHE A 114 -20.22 -10.68 -6.45
CA PHE A 114 -21.52 -11.07 -6.99
C PHE A 114 -22.69 -10.40 -6.25
N ASP A 115 -22.65 -10.38 -4.92
CA ASP A 115 -23.67 -9.71 -4.10
C ASP A 115 -23.75 -8.20 -4.38
N SER A 116 -22.61 -7.56 -4.69
CA SER A 116 -22.60 -6.13 -5.06
C SER A 116 -23.32 -5.86 -6.40
N VAL A 117 -23.18 -6.75 -7.38
CA VAL A 117 -23.92 -6.66 -8.66
C VAL A 117 -25.42 -6.79 -8.41
N LEU A 118 -25.81 -7.79 -7.62
CA LEU A 118 -27.21 -8.00 -7.26
C LEU A 118 -27.79 -6.77 -6.55
N ARG A 119 -27.07 -6.22 -5.56
CA ARG A 119 -27.51 -5.03 -4.83
C ARG A 119 -27.75 -3.86 -5.77
N TRP A 120 -26.84 -3.60 -6.71
CA TRP A 120 -26.99 -2.51 -7.67
C TRP A 120 -28.20 -2.71 -8.59
N VAL A 121 -28.45 -3.93 -9.08
CA VAL A 121 -29.62 -4.23 -9.92
C VAL A 121 -30.92 -4.17 -9.14
N MET A 122 -30.92 -4.62 -7.88
CA MET A 122 -32.11 -4.68 -7.03
C MET A 122 -32.60 -3.29 -6.59
N GLU A 123 -31.76 -2.26 -6.70
CA GLU A 123 -32.14 -0.87 -6.42
C GLU A 123 -33.11 -0.29 -7.47
N ASP A 124 -32.88 -0.58 -8.75
CA ASP A 124 -33.81 -0.25 -9.84
C ASP A 124 -34.00 -1.43 -10.79
N PRO A 125 -34.79 -2.44 -10.39
CA PRO A 125 -35.01 -3.63 -11.20
C PRO A 125 -35.68 -3.34 -12.55
N ALA A 126 -36.39 -2.22 -12.70
CA ALA A 126 -37.15 -1.95 -13.91
C ALA A 126 -36.22 -1.63 -15.09
N THR A 127 -35.11 -0.95 -14.84
CA THR A 127 -34.15 -0.56 -15.88
C THR A 127 -32.91 -1.48 -15.91
N ARG A 128 -32.47 -1.96 -14.75
CA ARG A 128 -31.17 -2.65 -14.58
C ARG A 128 -31.21 -4.16 -14.80
N GLU A 129 -32.39 -4.76 -14.94
CA GLU A 129 -32.53 -6.22 -15.14
C GLU A 129 -31.88 -6.71 -16.44
N GLU A 130 -31.78 -5.84 -17.45
CA GLU A 130 -31.14 -6.13 -18.74
C GLU A 130 -29.61 -6.04 -18.66
N ASP A 131 -29.08 -5.21 -17.76
CA ASP A 131 -27.64 -5.02 -17.56
C ASP A 131 -26.99 -6.13 -16.70
N PHE A 132 -27.81 -6.90 -15.98
CA PHE A 132 -27.36 -7.91 -15.03
C PHE A 132 -26.37 -8.92 -15.64
N LEU A 133 -26.68 -9.48 -16.82
CA LEU A 133 -25.82 -10.50 -17.44
C LEU A 133 -24.44 -9.95 -17.81
N GLU A 134 -24.37 -8.68 -18.20
CA GLU A 134 -23.11 -8.02 -18.56
C GLU A 134 -22.26 -7.75 -17.31
N LEU A 135 -22.88 -7.28 -16.23
CA LEU A 135 -22.19 -7.05 -14.95
C LEU A 135 -21.70 -8.36 -14.31
N VAL A 136 -22.52 -9.40 -14.32
CA VAL A 136 -22.15 -10.72 -13.80
C VAL A 136 -21.04 -11.36 -14.63
N ALA A 137 -20.91 -11.02 -15.91
CA ALA A 137 -19.81 -11.51 -16.73
C ALA A 137 -18.42 -11.10 -16.20
N ALA A 138 -18.34 -9.99 -15.46
CA ALA A 138 -17.11 -9.51 -14.80
C ALA A 138 -16.79 -10.23 -13.47
N VAL A 139 -17.75 -10.98 -12.92
CA VAL A 139 -17.55 -11.82 -11.73
C VAL A 139 -16.78 -13.09 -12.12
N ARG A 140 -15.71 -13.39 -11.40
CA ARG A 140 -14.78 -14.49 -11.68
C ARG A 140 -15.31 -15.80 -11.10
N VAL A 141 -16.19 -16.47 -11.84
CA VAL A 141 -16.92 -17.67 -11.40
C VAL A 141 -16.05 -18.76 -10.75
N THR A 142 -14.79 -18.91 -11.19
CA THR A 142 -13.83 -19.90 -10.65
C THR A 142 -13.45 -19.65 -9.19
N PHE A 143 -13.67 -18.44 -8.68
CA PHE A 143 -13.36 -18.04 -7.31
C PHE A 143 -14.60 -17.90 -6.41
N LEU A 144 -15.80 -18.20 -6.93
CA LEU A 144 -17.01 -18.29 -6.11
C LEU A 144 -16.95 -19.50 -5.18
N SER A 145 -17.45 -19.33 -3.96
CA SER A 145 -17.44 -20.42 -2.99
C SER A 145 -18.49 -21.48 -3.28
N LEU A 146 -18.15 -22.74 -3.01
CA LEU A 146 -19.11 -23.84 -3.13
C LEU A 146 -20.34 -23.65 -2.24
N SER A 147 -20.15 -23.09 -1.03
CA SER A 147 -21.25 -22.73 -0.13
C SER A 147 -22.18 -21.68 -0.72
N PHE A 148 -21.62 -20.71 -1.44
CA PHE A 148 -22.38 -19.66 -2.09
C PHE A 148 -23.15 -20.19 -3.30
N LEU A 149 -22.50 -21.01 -4.14
CA LEU A 149 -23.16 -21.67 -5.27
C LEU A 149 -24.31 -22.57 -4.81
N ASP A 150 -24.13 -23.35 -3.75
CA ASP A 150 -25.21 -24.17 -3.16
C ASP A 150 -26.36 -23.30 -2.64
N ALA A 151 -26.07 -22.17 -2.01
CA ALA A 151 -27.08 -21.20 -1.60
C ALA A 151 -27.87 -20.64 -2.80
N LEU A 152 -27.20 -20.28 -3.90
CA LEU A 152 -27.85 -19.82 -5.14
C LEU A 152 -28.78 -20.90 -5.73
N VAL A 153 -28.32 -22.15 -5.77
CA VAL A 153 -29.09 -23.30 -6.28
C VAL A 153 -30.33 -23.55 -5.40
N LYS A 154 -30.18 -23.58 -4.08
CA LYS A 154 -31.31 -23.75 -3.14
C LYS A 154 -32.34 -22.65 -3.28
N ARG A 155 -31.89 -21.41 -3.44
CA ARG A 155 -32.78 -20.24 -3.58
C ARG A 155 -33.56 -20.27 -4.91
N ARG A 156 -32.96 -20.80 -5.97
CA ARG A 156 -33.66 -21.09 -7.23
C ARG A 156 -34.73 -22.17 -7.07
N GLN A 157 -34.48 -23.21 -6.28
CA GLN A 157 -35.40 -24.33 -6.07
C GLN A 157 -36.65 -23.96 -5.24
N HIS A 158 -36.59 -22.86 -4.48
CA HIS A 158 -37.72 -22.31 -3.72
C HIS A 158 -38.18 -20.95 -4.26
N PRO A 159 -38.68 -20.87 -5.51
CA PRO A 159 -39.09 -19.59 -6.09
C PRO A 159 -40.37 -19.10 -5.41
N GLY A 160 -40.28 -17.98 -4.70
CA GLY A 160 -41.44 -17.11 -4.54
C GLY A 160 -41.79 -16.57 -5.93
N ALA A 161 -42.97 -16.88 -6.46
CA ALA A 161 -43.35 -16.68 -7.86
C ALA A 161 -43.28 -15.22 -8.41
N ALA A 162 -42.91 -14.24 -7.58
CA ALA A 162 -42.80 -12.82 -7.92
C ALA A 162 -41.44 -12.18 -7.57
N ASP A 163 -40.45 -12.94 -7.11
CA ASP A 163 -39.18 -12.36 -6.67
C ASP A 163 -38.26 -12.04 -7.86
N THR A 164 -37.89 -10.77 -8.01
CA THR A 164 -36.93 -10.27 -9.03
C THR A 164 -35.64 -11.08 -9.02
N PHE A 165 -35.15 -11.44 -7.84
CA PHE A 165 -33.93 -12.21 -7.67
C PHE A 165 -34.01 -13.59 -8.35
N SER A 166 -35.15 -14.26 -8.22
CA SER A 166 -35.39 -15.57 -8.86
C SER A 166 -35.43 -15.45 -10.38
N ARG A 167 -35.91 -14.32 -10.94
CA ARG A 167 -35.87 -14.06 -12.38
C ARG A 167 -34.44 -13.86 -12.89
N LEU A 168 -33.62 -13.11 -12.15
CA LEU A 168 -32.21 -12.89 -12.47
C LEU A 168 -31.42 -14.21 -12.51
N LEU A 169 -31.59 -15.07 -11.51
CA LEU A 169 -30.99 -16.42 -11.52
C LEU A 169 -31.55 -17.29 -12.66
N GLY A 170 -32.84 -17.15 -12.98
CA GLY A 170 -33.45 -17.75 -14.16
C GLY A 170 -32.76 -17.34 -15.47
N LYS A 171 -32.48 -16.05 -15.65
CA LYS A 171 -31.74 -15.48 -16.79
C LYS A 171 -30.31 -16.03 -16.84
N LEU A 172 -29.60 -16.03 -15.71
CA LEU A 172 -28.21 -16.51 -15.61
C LEU A 172 -28.08 -17.97 -16.02
N ASP A 173 -28.96 -18.86 -15.56
CA ASP A 173 -28.89 -20.29 -15.90
C ASP A 173 -29.25 -20.56 -17.37
N ARG A 174 -30.18 -19.78 -17.95
CA ARG A 174 -30.57 -19.92 -19.36
C ARG A 174 -29.48 -19.41 -20.30
N CYS A 175 -28.89 -18.28 -19.96
CA CYS A 175 -27.93 -17.56 -20.79
C CYS A 175 -26.69 -17.15 -19.98
N PRO A 176 -25.88 -18.10 -19.48
CA PRO A 176 -24.69 -17.75 -18.72
C PRO A 176 -23.68 -17.04 -19.64
N PRO A 177 -22.98 -16.00 -19.14
CA PRO A 177 -21.99 -15.27 -19.91
C PRO A 177 -20.89 -16.17 -20.47
N ALA A 178 -20.26 -15.74 -21.56
CA ALA A 178 -19.15 -16.49 -22.18
C ALA A 178 -17.99 -16.74 -21.21
N SER A 179 -17.70 -15.76 -20.32
CA SER A 179 -16.68 -15.89 -19.26
C SER A 179 -16.96 -17.02 -18.28
N TRP A 180 -18.22 -17.43 -18.12
CA TRP A 180 -18.62 -18.54 -17.25
C TRP A 180 -18.67 -19.89 -17.99
N ARG A 181 -18.86 -19.87 -19.31
CA ARG A 181 -18.92 -21.06 -20.17
C ARG A 181 -17.55 -21.56 -20.63
N HIS A 182 -16.60 -20.66 -20.81
CA HIS A 182 -15.31 -20.93 -21.44
C HIS A 182 -14.14 -20.62 -20.50
N THR A 183 -14.24 -21.07 -19.24
CA THR A 183 -13.19 -20.90 -18.23
C THR A 183 -11.84 -21.48 -18.64
N GLU A 184 -11.83 -22.53 -19.47
CA GLU A 184 -10.60 -23.18 -19.95
C GLU A 184 -9.89 -22.46 -21.11
N LEU A 185 -10.62 -21.65 -21.89
CA LEU A 185 -10.08 -20.99 -23.09
C LEU A 185 -9.42 -19.64 -22.77
N SER A 186 -9.81 -19.01 -21.65
CA SER A 186 -9.19 -17.82 -21.09
C SER A 186 -9.52 -17.77 -19.60
N PRO A 187 -8.71 -18.38 -18.71
CA PRO A 187 -8.92 -18.24 -17.28
C PRO A 187 -8.90 -16.74 -16.96
N PRO A 188 -9.95 -16.19 -16.31
CA PRO A 188 -9.89 -14.80 -15.88
C PRO A 188 -8.63 -14.63 -15.02
N ALA A 189 -7.88 -13.55 -15.24
CA ALA A 189 -6.78 -13.21 -14.35
C ALA A 189 -7.30 -13.26 -12.91
N ALA A 190 -6.51 -13.75 -11.96
CA ALA A 190 -6.90 -13.77 -10.56
C ALA A 190 -6.82 -12.36 -9.98
N ARG A 191 -7.65 -12.03 -8.97
CA ARG A 191 -7.58 -10.68 -8.36
C ARG A 191 -6.28 -10.59 -7.58
N SER A 192 -5.58 -9.49 -7.77
CA SER A 192 -4.34 -9.19 -7.06
C SER A 192 -4.64 -8.54 -5.71
N TYR A 193 -3.86 -8.91 -4.70
CA TYR A 193 -3.91 -8.31 -3.38
C TYR A 193 -2.55 -8.44 -2.70
N ASP A 194 -2.26 -7.55 -1.77
CA ASP A 194 -0.99 -7.54 -1.06
C ASP A 194 -1.08 -8.40 0.21
N THR A 195 -0.04 -9.20 0.43
CA THR A 195 0.19 -9.94 1.68
C THR A 195 1.39 -9.36 2.40
N LEU A 196 1.49 -9.57 3.72
CA LEU A 196 2.61 -9.04 4.50
C LEU A 196 3.56 -10.14 4.90
N TYR A 197 4.85 -9.90 4.70
CA TYR A 197 5.91 -10.71 5.25
C TYR A 197 6.61 -9.96 6.38
N VAL A 198 6.77 -10.64 7.50
CA VAL A 198 7.29 -10.06 8.74
C VAL A 198 8.44 -10.92 9.24
N LEU A 199 9.64 -10.36 9.16
CA LEU A 199 10.86 -10.97 9.68
C LEU A 199 11.15 -10.40 11.07
N GLY A 200 11.30 -11.28 12.04
CA GLY A 200 11.52 -10.88 13.42
C GLY A 200 12.35 -11.86 14.22
N GLY A 201 12.64 -11.45 15.44
CA GLY A 201 13.36 -12.25 16.42
C GLY A 201 14.72 -11.67 16.79
N ARG A 202 15.30 -12.28 17.82
CA ARG A 202 16.58 -11.84 18.37
C ARG A 202 17.72 -12.35 17.49
N HIS A 203 18.69 -11.47 17.25
CA HIS A 203 19.88 -11.79 16.46
C HIS A 203 20.76 -12.85 17.12
N ASP A 204 20.72 -13.04 18.44
CA ASP A 204 21.58 -13.99 19.15
C ASP A 204 21.13 -15.46 19.01
N ARG A 205 19.96 -15.71 18.42
CA ARG A 205 19.44 -17.04 18.10
C ARG A 205 20.02 -17.57 16.78
N GLU A 206 19.98 -18.89 16.60
CA GLU A 206 20.42 -19.54 15.36
C GLU A 206 19.60 -19.10 14.14
N GLN A 207 18.31 -18.84 14.36
CA GLN A 207 17.36 -18.46 13.32
C GLN A 207 16.53 -17.23 13.72
N GLN A 208 16.11 -16.47 12.72
CA GLN A 208 15.16 -15.36 12.83
C GLN A 208 13.89 -15.74 12.05
N GLU A 209 12.72 -15.67 12.70
CA GLU A 209 11.48 -16.24 12.17
C GLU A 209 10.83 -15.32 11.14
N LEU A 210 10.35 -15.91 10.04
CA LEU A 210 9.59 -15.24 9.01
C LEU A 210 8.13 -15.67 9.07
N PHE A 211 7.22 -14.70 9.07
CA PHE A 211 5.78 -14.95 9.04
C PHE A 211 5.11 -14.26 7.86
N LEU A 212 4.14 -14.95 7.26
CA LEU A 212 3.22 -14.44 6.25
C LEU A 212 1.86 -14.13 6.91
N PHE A 213 1.37 -12.91 6.74
CA PHE A 213 0.00 -12.54 7.09
C PHE A 213 -0.87 -12.44 5.84
N GLN A 214 -2.04 -13.08 5.88
CA GLN A 214 -3.04 -13.09 4.81
C GLN A 214 -4.21 -12.19 5.20
N PRO A 215 -4.36 -11.00 4.60
CA PRO A 215 -5.39 -10.03 5.00
C PRO A 215 -6.83 -10.51 4.78
N LYS A 216 -7.10 -11.30 3.72
CA LYS A 216 -8.45 -11.79 3.41
C LYS A 216 -9.01 -12.74 4.48
N THR A 217 -8.15 -13.58 5.05
CA THR A 217 -8.52 -14.59 6.08
C THR A 217 -8.19 -14.13 7.49
N GLY A 218 -7.32 -13.12 7.65
CA GLY A 218 -6.79 -12.68 8.94
C GLY A 218 -5.82 -13.69 9.58
N THR A 219 -5.28 -14.63 8.80
CA THR A 219 -4.43 -15.71 9.32
C THR A 219 -2.94 -15.41 9.18
N TRP A 220 -2.17 -15.92 10.13
CA TRP A 220 -0.71 -15.91 10.10
C TRP A 220 -0.18 -17.31 9.81
N GLN A 221 0.87 -17.38 8.99
CA GLN A 221 1.54 -18.61 8.62
C GLN A 221 3.05 -18.45 8.84
N ALA A 222 3.68 -19.44 9.49
CA ALA A 222 5.13 -19.50 9.60
C ALA A 222 5.75 -19.91 8.25
N CYS A 223 6.83 -19.23 7.86
CA CYS A 223 7.63 -19.51 6.68
C CYS A 223 9.00 -20.09 7.09
N ALA A 224 9.80 -20.50 6.12
CA ALA A 224 11.18 -20.91 6.37
C ALA A 224 11.94 -19.75 7.04
N PRO A 225 12.54 -19.96 8.22
CA PRO A 225 13.20 -18.89 8.95
C PRO A 225 14.56 -18.56 8.34
N LEU A 226 15.03 -17.34 8.59
CA LEU A 226 16.35 -16.89 8.20
C LEU A 226 17.41 -17.53 9.11
N GLN A 227 18.24 -18.41 8.56
CA GLN A 227 19.31 -19.11 9.28
C GLN A 227 20.59 -18.25 9.40
N ARG A 228 20.50 -17.15 10.13
CA ARG A 228 21.65 -16.25 10.38
C ARG A 228 21.69 -15.79 11.84
N ARG A 229 22.55 -16.45 12.62
CA ARG A 229 22.93 -16.02 13.95
C ARG A 229 23.78 -14.76 13.92
N ASN A 230 23.66 -13.95 14.95
CA ASN A 230 24.41 -12.73 15.22
C ASN A 230 24.28 -11.60 14.17
N LEU A 231 23.31 -11.69 13.26
CA LEU A 231 23.07 -10.66 12.23
C LEU A 231 21.94 -9.71 12.67
N THR A 232 22.20 -8.40 12.67
CA THR A 232 21.26 -7.33 13.04
C THR A 232 21.41 -6.13 12.09
N GLN A 233 20.55 -5.11 12.18
CA GLN A 233 20.65 -3.86 11.41
C GLN A 233 20.77 -4.04 9.87
N TYR A 234 20.26 -5.15 9.35
CA TYR A 234 20.05 -5.36 7.93
C TYR A 234 18.76 -4.67 7.48
N ALA A 235 18.61 -4.49 6.16
CA ALA A 235 17.37 -3.98 5.58
C ALA A 235 16.61 -5.09 4.84
N VAL A 236 15.29 -5.02 4.89
CA VAL A 236 14.39 -5.95 4.19
C VAL A 236 13.58 -5.21 3.15
N ALA A 237 13.59 -5.70 1.91
CA ALA A 237 12.81 -5.15 0.80
C ALA A 237 12.16 -6.28 -0.01
N ALA A 238 11.09 -5.97 -0.74
CA ALA A 238 10.45 -6.90 -1.65
C ALA A 238 10.54 -6.39 -3.09
N VAL A 239 10.80 -7.30 -4.03
CA VAL A 239 10.73 -7.04 -5.48
C VAL A 239 10.10 -8.24 -6.15
N GLY A 240 8.94 -8.06 -6.79
CA GLY A 240 8.15 -9.16 -7.33
C GLY A 240 7.75 -10.16 -6.23
N SER A 241 8.04 -11.44 -6.44
CA SER A 241 7.77 -12.53 -5.48
C SER A 241 8.98 -12.91 -4.62
N PHE A 242 9.96 -12.01 -4.50
CA PHE A 242 11.18 -12.23 -3.73
C PHE A 242 11.33 -11.19 -2.63
N LEU A 243 11.78 -11.65 -1.46
CA LEU A 243 12.22 -10.80 -0.36
C LEU A 243 13.74 -10.80 -0.35
N PHE A 244 14.31 -9.65 -0.04
CA PHE A 244 15.74 -9.45 0.05
C PHE A 244 16.09 -8.98 1.45
N VAL A 245 17.00 -9.69 2.09
CA VAL A 245 17.71 -9.24 3.29
C VAL A 245 19.10 -8.82 2.85
N THR A 246 19.43 -7.54 3.05
CA THR A 246 20.67 -6.94 2.55
C THR A 246 21.53 -6.41 3.69
N GLY A 247 22.83 -6.66 3.60
CA GLY A 247 23.86 -6.20 4.53
C GLY A 247 23.59 -6.56 5.98
N GLY A 248 23.94 -5.63 6.87
CA GLY A 248 23.75 -5.72 8.30
C GLY A 248 25.06 -5.68 9.07
N TYR A 249 24.91 -5.69 10.39
CA TYR A 249 26.00 -5.73 11.35
C TYR A 249 26.06 -7.12 11.94
N TYR A 250 27.18 -7.80 11.72
CA TYR A 250 27.38 -9.19 12.09
C TYR A 250 28.40 -9.28 13.22
N ARG A 251 28.13 -10.16 14.20
CA ARG A 251 29.07 -10.47 15.28
C ARG A 251 29.72 -11.82 15.07
N GLU A 252 31.02 -11.81 14.86
CA GLU A 252 31.89 -12.97 14.93
C GLU A 252 32.63 -12.95 16.27
N GLU A 253 32.43 -13.98 17.09
CA GLU A 253 32.93 -14.04 18.47
C GLU A 253 32.58 -12.78 19.29
N PHE A 254 33.53 -11.84 19.42
CA PHE A 254 33.39 -10.58 20.17
C PHE A 254 33.48 -9.32 19.30
N VAL A 255 33.75 -9.46 17.99
CA VAL A 255 33.96 -8.34 17.07
C VAL A 255 32.71 -8.18 16.20
N TRP A 256 32.28 -6.94 16.06
CA TRP A 256 31.20 -6.59 15.14
C TRP A 256 31.78 -5.89 13.91
N TYR A 257 31.23 -6.22 12.74
CA TYR A 257 31.59 -5.59 11.48
C TYR A 257 30.41 -5.58 10.52
N SER A 258 30.45 -4.63 9.58
CA SER A 258 29.46 -4.51 8.51
C SER A 258 29.66 -5.61 7.47
N VAL A 259 28.58 -6.16 6.93
CA VAL A 259 28.63 -7.19 5.87
C VAL A 259 27.93 -6.71 4.60
N ASP A 260 28.29 -7.31 3.47
CA ASP A 260 27.76 -7.08 2.12
C ASP A 260 26.78 -8.17 1.67
N TRP A 261 26.40 -9.06 2.58
CA TRP A 261 25.61 -10.25 2.28
C TRP A 261 24.21 -9.92 1.74
N VAL A 262 23.72 -10.77 0.85
CA VAL A 262 22.37 -10.69 0.30
C VAL A 262 21.72 -12.06 0.38
N LEU A 263 20.57 -12.12 1.04
CA LEU A 263 19.79 -13.35 1.22
C LEU A 263 18.42 -13.14 0.61
N ILE A 264 18.05 -14.04 -0.30
CA ILE A 264 16.85 -13.93 -1.12
C ILE A 264 15.88 -15.01 -0.68
N TYR A 265 14.68 -14.64 -0.26
CA TYR A 265 13.62 -15.58 0.04
C TYR A 265 12.60 -15.62 -1.11
N ASN A 266 12.36 -16.80 -1.64
CA ASN A 266 11.36 -17.05 -2.68
C ASN A 266 9.99 -17.33 -2.03
N CYS A 267 9.02 -16.44 -2.26
CA CYS A 267 7.67 -16.55 -1.71
C CYS A 267 6.88 -17.75 -2.22
N LEU A 268 7.22 -18.26 -3.40
CA LEU A 268 6.51 -19.38 -4.03
C LEU A 268 7.01 -20.71 -3.46
N ASP A 269 8.32 -20.85 -3.30
CA ASP A 269 8.96 -22.10 -2.89
C ASP A 269 9.23 -22.18 -1.38
N ASN A 270 8.95 -21.12 -0.62
CA ASN A 270 9.20 -21.03 0.82
C ASN A 270 10.65 -21.42 1.19
N SER A 271 11.62 -20.86 0.45
CA SER A 271 13.03 -21.20 0.59
C SER A 271 13.94 -19.98 0.48
N TRP A 272 15.10 -20.06 1.13
CA TRP A 272 16.15 -19.05 1.10
C TRP A 272 17.28 -19.44 0.14
N LEU A 273 17.82 -18.44 -0.54
CA LEU A 273 18.93 -18.53 -1.47
C LEU A 273 19.94 -17.43 -1.14
N GLU A 274 21.22 -17.67 -1.44
CA GLU A 274 22.23 -16.61 -1.40
C GLU A 274 22.18 -15.81 -2.70
N GLY A 275 22.19 -14.49 -2.57
CA GLY A 275 22.25 -13.56 -3.69
C GLY A 275 23.68 -13.04 -3.93
N PRO A 276 23.88 -12.27 -5.01
CA PRO A 276 25.16 -11.61 -5.25
C PRO A 276 25.44 -10.58 -4.16
N ALA A 277 26.65 -10.59 -3.59
CA ALA A 277 27.08 -9.65 -2.57
C ALA A 277 27.05 -8.19 -3.09
N MET A 278 26.69 -7.25 -2.22
CA MET A 278 26.74 -5.82 -2.51
C MET A 278 28.19 -5.35 -2.74
N LYS A 279 28.41 -4.19 -3.36
CA LYS A 279 29.79 -3.67 -3.52
C LYS A 279 30.33 -3.08 -2.22
N LEU A 280 29.45 -2.65 -1.32
CA LEU A 280 29.81 -2.04 -0.05
C LEU A 280 29.16 -2.79 1.11
N SER A 281 29.99 -3.24 2.04
CA SER A 281 29.56 -3.75 3.34
C SER A 281 28.97 -2.62 4.18
N ARG A 282 27.71 -2.74 4.59
CA ARG A 282 27.01 -1.69 5.33
C ARG A 282 25.90 -2.24 6.21
N HIS A 283 25.54 -1.45 7.21
CA HIS A 283 24.43 -1.71 8.13
C HIS A 283 23.60 -0.44 8.34
N SER A 284 22.42 -0.58 8.97
CA SER A 284 21.49 0.54 9.21
C SER A 284 21.11 1.34 7.95
N HIS A 285 21.28 0.75 6.77
CA HIS A 285 20.87 1.31 5.49
C HIS A 285 19.38 1.10 5.24
N CYS A 286 18.87 1.75 4.21
CA CYS A 286 17.54 1.51 3.69
C CYS A 286 17.61 0.57 2.48
N ALA A 287 16.59 -0.27 2.31
CA ALA A 287 16.39 -1.04 1.08
C ALA A 287 14.94 -0.90 0.62
N VAL A 288 14.73 -0.77 -0.69
CA VAL A 288 13.38 -0.61 -1.26
C VAL A 288 13.30 -1.21 -2.65
N GLY A 289 12.16 -1.81 -2.98
CA GLY A 289 11.84 -2.23 -4.34
C GLY A 289 11.23 -1.09 -5.16
N ALA A 290 11.74 -0.86 -6.37
CA ALA A 290 11.15 0.07 -7.33
C ALA A 290 11.16 -0.56 -8.73
N GLY A 291 9.97 -0.86 -9.25
CA GLY A 291 9.82 -1.63 -10.50
C GLY A 291 10.41 -3.03 -10.36
N LEU A 292 11.37 -3.38 -11.22
CA LEU A 292 12.08 -4.67 -11.21
C LEU A 292 13.48 -4.58 -10.56
N TYR A 293 13.74 -3.50 -9.83
CA TYR A 293 15.03 -3.23 -9.20
C TYR A 293 14.91 -3.17 -7.69
N LEU A 294 15.89 -3.75 -7.01
CA LEU A 294 16.16 -3.54 -5.60
C LEU A 294 17.14 -2.37 -5.49
N TYR A 295 16.82 -1.39 -4.66
CA TYR A 295 17.73 -0.28 -4.32
C TYR A 295 18.18 -0.40 -2.87
N VAL A 296 19.48 -0.20 -2.65
CA VAL A 296 20.13 -0.10 -1.33
C VAL A 296 20.70 1.30 -1.18
N LEU A 297 20.30 1.99 -0.12
CA LEU A 297 20.45 3.45 0.03
C LEU A 297 21.05 3.77 1.39
N GLY A 298 22.16 4.51 1.40
CA GLY A 298 22.74 5.08 2.61
C GLY A 298 23.25 4.02 3.60
N GLY A 299 23.04 4.28 4.89
CA GLY A 299 23.53 3.46 5.99
C GLY A 299 24.96 3.79 6.40
N SER A 300 25.54 2.91 7.21
CA SER A 300 26.88 3.07 7.76
C SER A 300 27.77 1.90 7.39
N THR A 301 29.00 2.24 7.06
CA THR A 301 30.13 1.30 7.01
C THR A 301 30.83 1.30 8.38
N ASP A 302 31.89 0.51 8.52
CA ASP A 302 32.71 0.54 9.73
C ASP A 302 33.49 1.88 9.87
N GLU A 303 33.54 2.70 8.82
CA GLU A 303 34.14 4.04 8.82
C GLU A 303 33.13 5.17 9.11
N GLY A 304 31.82 4.88 9.08
CA GLY A 304 30.73 5.84 9.32
C GLY A 304 29.66 5.85 8.25
N PRO A 305 28.68 6.79 8.35
CA PRO A 305 27.58 6.94 7.40
C PRO A 305 28.08 7.24 5.98
N VAL A 306 27.42 6.66 4.97
CA VAL A 306 27.77 6.82 3.56
C VAL A 306 26.58 7.25 2.73
N PRO A 307 26.76 8.06 1.66
CA PRO A 307 25.66 8.44 0.77
C PRO A 307 25.50 7.45 -0.39
N ALA A 308 26.23 6.34 -0.39
CA ALA A 308 26.32 5.43 -1.52
C ALA A 308 24.98 4.75 -1.82
N VAL A 309 24.65 4.66 -3.11
CA VAL A 309 23.44 4.02 -3.61
C VAL A 309 23.83 2.93 -4.60
N GLU A 310 23.26 1.75 -4.41
CA GLU A 310 23.46 0.61 -5.29
C GLU A 310 22.11 0.02 -5.67
N ARG A 311 22.01 -0.53 -6.89
CA ARG A 311 20.81 -1.26 -7.32
C ARG A 311 21.15 -2.61 -7.92
N LEU A 312 20.22 -3.55 -7.78
CA LEU A 312 20.28 -4.88 -8.38
C LEU A 312 19.02 -5.10 -9.19
N ALA A 313 19.17 -5.47 -10.47
CA ALA A 313 18.05 -5.92 -11.29
C ALA A 313 17.74 -7.40 -10.97
N LEU A 314 16.47 -7.77 -10.86
CA LEU A 314 16.09 -9.17 -10.56
C LEU A 314 16.66 -10.21 -11.54
N LEU A 315 16.91 -9.81 -12.78
CA LEU A 315 17.35 -10.69 -13.86
C LEU A 315 18.87 -10.63 -14.11
N GLN A 316 19.61 -9.83 -13.34
CA GLN A 316 21.04 -9.64 -13.53
C GLN A 316 21.78 -9.90 -12.21
N PRO A 317 22.90 -10.64 -12.23
CA PRO A 317 23.61 -10.99 -11.02
C PRO A 317 24.58 -9.88 -10.53
N GLU A 318 24.62 -8.71 -11.17
CA GLU A 318 25.59 -7.67 -10.89
C GLU A 318 24.93 -6.42 -10.27
N TRP A 319 25.56 -5.88 -9.25
CA TRP A 319 25.17 -4.62 -8.64
C TRP A 319 25.65 -3.43 -9.47
N GLU A 320 24.80 -2.43 -9.61
CA GLU A 320 25.12 -1.17 -10.28
C GLU A 320 25.20 -0.03 -9.25
N SER A 321 26.25 0.78 -9.36
CA SER A 321 26.37 1.99 -8.54
C SER A 321 25.55 3.11 -9.18
N ARG A 322 24.81 3.86 -8.37
CA ARG A 322 23.94 4.95 -8.80
C ARG A 322 24.41 6.27 -8.20
N SER A 323 23.80 7.38 -8.64
CA SER A 323 24.05 8.69 -8.04
C SER A 323 23.92 8.64 -6.50
N PRO A 324 24.91 9.17 -5.76
CA PRO A 324 24.89 9.18 -4.31
C PRO A 324 23.81 10.11 -3.78
N MET A 325 23.31 9.82 -2.58
CA MET A 325 22.37 10.65 -1.84
C MET A 325 22.93 12.06 -1.60
N ALA A 326 22.05 13.06 -1.53
CA ALA A 326 22.44 14.44 -1.26
C ALA A 326 23.02 14.61 0.16
N GLN A 327 22.51 13.84 1.12
CA GLN A 327 23.04 13.73 2.47
C GLN A 327 23.15 12.25 2.89
N PRO A 328 24.31 11.81 3.40
CA PRO A 328 24.47 10.49 3.99
C PRO A 328 23.62 10.36 5.25
N VAL A 329 22.83 9.30 5.31
CA VAL A 329 22.00 9.01 6.48
C VAL A 329 21.99 7.53 6.80
N GLU A 330 22.06 7.21 8.10
CA GLU A 330 21.73 5.89 8.63
C GLU A 330 20.40 5.92 9.39
N ARG A 331 19.76 4.76 9.56
CA ARG A 331 18.52 4.61 10.35
C ARG A 331 17.38 5.55 9.90
N GLY A 332 17.42 5.96 8.63
CA GLY A 332 16.33 6.64 7.96
C GLY A 332 15.21 5.66 7.59
N ALA A 333 14.13 6.19 7.01
CA ALA A 333 13.11 5.37 6.39
C ALA A 333 13.13 5.58 4.87
N ALA A 334 12.91 4.52 4.08
CA ALA A 334 12.78 4.63 2.64
C ALA A 334 11.47 4.08 2.12
N VAL A 335 10.92 4.75 1.12
CA VAL A 335 9.64 4.38 0.49
C VAL A 335 9.73 4.62 -1.01
N SER A 336 9.19 3.70 -1.82
CA SER A 336 9.02 3.89 -3.25
C SER A 336 7.59 4.34 -3.55
N LEU A 337 7.45 5.31 -4.45
CA LEU A 337 6.17 5.79 -4.94
C LEU A 337 6.34 6.19 -6.42
N GLY A 338 5.70 5.43 -7.30
CA GLY A 338 5.86 5.59 -8.76
C GLY A 338 7.32 5.36 -9.19
N THR A 339 7.86 6.31 -9.97
CA THR A 339 9.26 6.33 -10.44
C THR A 339 10.21 7.03 -9.47
N SER A 340 9.76 7.32 -8.25
CA SER A 340 10.54 8.02 -7.24
C SER A 340 10.78 7.17 -6.00
N ILE A 341 11.96 7.30 -5.42
CA ILE A 341 12.32 6.74 -4.12
C ILE A 341 12.56 7.90 -3.16
N TYR A 342 12.03 7.80 -1.96
CA TYR A 342 12.14 8.81 -0.92
C TYR A 342 12.91 8.24 0.26
N VAL A 343 13.91 8.97 0.75
CA VAL A 343 14.58 8.70 2.01
C VAL A 343 14.25 9.82 2.99
N VAL A 344 13.66 9.46 4.12
CA VAL A 344 13.09 10.37 5.10
C VAL A 344 13.91 10.32 6.37
N CYS A 345 14.46 11.48 6.75
CA CYS A 345 15.19 11.70 8.00
C CYS A 345 16.32 10.66 8.23
N GLY A 346 16.61 10.31 9.49
CA GLY A 346 17.74 9.46 9.89
C GLY A 346 18.78 10.20 10.72
N LEU A 347 19.96 9.62 10.86
CA LEU A 347 21.13 10.22 11.51
C LEU A 347 22.17 10.59 10.46
N ASP A 348 22.68 11.82 10.52
CA ASP A 348 23.77 12.30 9.67
C ASP A 348 25.14 11.81 10.16
N GLU A 349 26.21 12.20 9.46
CA GLU A 349 27.61 11.90 9.83
C GLU A 349 28.01 12.39 11.23
N ASN A 350 27.32 13.40 11.75
CA ASN A 350 27.59 13.95 13.09
C ASN A 350 26.74 13.26 14.17
N GLY A 351 25.88 12.31 13.80
CA GLY A 351 24.90 11.69 14.70
C GLY A 351 23.72 12.61 15.05
N HIS A 352 23.54 13.73 14.34
CA HIS A 352 22.37 14.59 14.46
C HIS A 352 21.21 14.04 13.63
N VAL A 353 20.00 14.34 14.09
CA VAL A 353 18.80 13.94 13.35
C VAL A 353 18.64 14.81 12.12
N TYR A 354 18.77 14.21 10.94
CA TYR A 354 18.54 14.89 9.67
C TYR A 354 17.03 15.08 9.46
N GLU A 355 16.60 16.28 9.09
CA GLU A 355 15.18 16.59 8.87
C GLU A 355 14.73 16.44 7.41
N GLY A 356 15.65 16.33 6.46
CA GLY A 356 15.31 16.35 5.05
C GLY A 356 14.61 15.09 4.55
N VAL A 357 13.76 15.28 3.54
CA VAL A 357 13.21 14.25 2.68
C VAL A 357 13.92 14.32 1.34
N GLN A 358 14.75 13.32 1.06
CA GLN A 358 15.53 13.21 -0.17
C GLN A 358 14.76 12.37 -1.18
N ARG A 359 14.56 12.87 -2.39
CA ARG A 359 13.90 12.17 -3.49
C ARG A 359 14.94 11.80 -4.55
N LEU A 360 14.96 10.53 -4.94
CA LEU A 360 15.62 10.03 -6.13
C LEU A 360 14.59 9.80 -7.22
N ASN A 361 14.77 10.46 -8.37
CA ASN A 361 14.08 10.08 -9.60
C ASN A 361 14.86 8.92 -10.25
N THR A 362 14.22 7.76 -10.38
CA THR A 362 14.89 6.54 -10.86
C THR A 362 15.14 6.53 -12.37
N GLU A 363 14.44 7.37 -13.14
CA GLU A 363 14.61 7.52 -14.58
C GLU A 363 15.79 8.45 -14.91
N THR A 364 15.91 9.58 -14.21
CA THR A 364 16.98 10.57 -14.44
C THR A 364 18.22 10.34 -13.59
N ASP A 365 18.15 9.47 -12.59
CA ASP A 365 19.21 9.23 -11.59
C ASP A 365 19.66 10.47 -10.83
N SER A 366 18.71 11.37 -10.54
CA SER A 366 19.00 12.63 -9.86
C SER A 366 18.35 12.70 -8.48
N TRP A 367 19.11 13.22 -7.52
CA TRP A 367 18.66 13.49 -6.16
C TRP A 367 18.26 14.94 -5.95
N GLU A 368 17.24 15.15 -5.13
CA GLU A 368 16.81 16.46 -4.66
C GLU A 368 16.26 16.37 -3.23
N VAL A 369 16.30 17.47 -2.49
CA VAL A 369 15.65 17.57 -1.16
C VAL A 369 14.33 18.30 -1.34
N ILE A 370 13.21 17.60 -1.16
CA ILE A 370 11.88 18.14 -1.49
C ILE A 370 11.18 18.82 -0.31
N SER A 371 11.56 18.47 0.92
CA SER A 371 10.93 19.01 2.13
C SER A 371 11.81 18.74 3.35
N ALA A 372 11.61 19.53 4.41
CA ALA A 372 12.03 19.18 5.76
C ALA A 372 10.84 18.65 6.57
N SER A 373 11.04 17.59 7.36
CA SER A 373 10.03 17.04 8.26
C SER A 373 9.84 17.97 9.46
N PRO A 374 8.60 18.32 9.84
CA PRO A 374 8.34 19.10 11.05
C PRO A 374 8.57 18.29 12.33
N LEU A 375 8.73 16.97 12.23
CA LEU A 375 9.03 16.07 13.33
C LEU A 375 10.20 15.14 12.95
N PRO A 376 11.43 15.67 12.85
CA PRO A 376 12.57 14.89 12.36
C PRO A 376 12.97 13.82 13.37
N ARG A 377 13.15 12.56 12.92
CA ARG A 377 13.44 11.40 13.77
C ARG A 377 14.39 10.42 13.05
N TYR A 378 14.83 9.39 13.76
CA TYR A 378 15.45 8.18 13.22
C TYR A 378 14.67 6.96 13.73
N ASP A 379 14.85 5.79 13.09
CA ASP A 379 14.01 4.60 13.30
C ASP A 379 12.49 4.88 13.17
N LEU A 380 12.12 5.81 12.30
CA LEU A 380 10.71 6.02 11.97
C LEU A 380 10.22 4.90 11.06
N CYS A 381 8.93 4.59 11.21
CA CYS A 381 8.21 3.79 10.25
C CYS A 381 7.71 4.71 9.12
N SER A 382 7.88 4.31 7.86
CA SER A 382 7.29 5.04 6.74
C SER A 382 6.73 4.09 5.68
N THR A 383 5.64 4.51 5.02
CA THR A 383 5.03 3.80 3.90
C THR A 383 4.34 4.78 2.97
N ALA A 384 4.10 4.37 1.72
CA ALA A 384 3.26 5.11 0.79
C ALA A 384 1.84 4.53 0.78
N LEU A 385 0.84 5.39 0.64
CA LEU A 385 -0.54 5.00 0.42
C LEU A 385 -1.24 6.07 -0.44
N HIS A 386 -1.83 5.62 -1.56
CA HIS A 386 -2.50 6.44 -2.57
C HIS A 386 -1.83 7.80 -2.84
N GLY A 387 -0.55 7.81 -3.20
CA GLY A 387 0.15 9.02 -3.63
C GLY A 387 0.74 9.90 -2.52
N ALA A 388 0.58 9.53 -1.24
CA ALA A 388 1.17 10.25 -0.12
C ALA A 388 2.11 9.36 0.71
N LEU A 389 3.09 10.00 1.36
CA LEU A 389 3.97 9.33 2.31
C LEU A 389 3.44 9.50 3.72
N TYR A 390 3.41 8.43 4.49
CA TYR A 390 3.08 8.44 5.90
C TYR A 390 4.35 8.19 6.71
N THR A 391 4.61 9.02 7.72
CA THR A 391 5.74 8.88 8.64
C THR A 391 5.21 8.73 10.05
N ILE A 392 5.60 7.67 10.75
CA ILE A 392 5.03 7.26 12.04
C ILE A 392 6.17 7.00 13.03
N GLY A 393 6.18 7.75 14.13
CA GLY A 393 7.17 7.65 15.20
C GLY A 393 7.08 8.82 16.17
N GLY A 394 6.50 8.62 17.35
CA GLY A 394 6.21 9.67 18.33
C GLY A 394 5.05 10.59 17.95
N GLY A 395 4.71 10.65 16.66
CA GLY A 395 3.50 11.20 16.07
C GLY A 395 3.34 10.62 14.65
N ALA A 396 2.24 10.95 13.98
CA ALA A 396 1.99 10.54 12.61
C ALA A 396 1.78 11.76 11.71
N LEU A 397 2.46 11.78 10.56
CA LEU A 397 2.35 12.84 9.57
C LEU A 397 2.15 12.23 8.19
N ARG A 398 1.36 12.91 7.36
CA ARG A 398 1.16 12.63 5.95
C ARG A 398 1.81 13.75 5.13
N LEU A 399 2.68 13.38 4.19
CA LEU A 399 3.34 14.28 3.25
C LEU A 399 2.74 14.09 1.85
N ASP A 400 2.21 15.18 1.30
CA ASP A 400 1.91 15.30 -0.13
C ASP A 400 3.18 15.68 -0.88
N VAL A 401 3.76 14.72 -1.61
CA VAL A 401 5.10 14.87 -2.23
C VAL A 401 5.17 15.94 -3.32
N GLU A 402 4.05 16.27 -3.96
CA GLU A 402 3.99 17.28 -5.01
C GLU A 402 3.87 18.71 -4.49
N THR A 403 3.21 18.90 -3.34
CA THR A 403 3.03 20.22 -2.72
C THR A 403 4.02 20.47 -1.58
N ALA A 404 4.77 19.44 -1.18
CA ALA A 404 5.64 19.42 0.00
C ALA A 404 4.90 19.80 1.29
N GLU A 405 3.58 19.54 1.35
CA GLU A 405 2.75 19.90 2.49
C GLU A 405 2.65 18.73 3.48
N TRP A 406 2.91 19.04 4.75
CA TRP A 406 2.76 18.10 5.85
C TRP A 406 1.44 18.33 6.57
N THR A 407 0.66 17.27 6.71
CA THR A 407 -0.58 17.25 7.46
C THR A 407 -0.46 16.27 8.63
N PRO A 408 -0.79 16.69 9.87
CA PRO A 408 -0.76 15.78 11.01
C PRO A 408 -1.92 14.77 10.94
N VAL A 409 -1.61 13.50 11.15
CA VAL A 409 -2.59 12.42 11.28
C VAL A 409 -2.92 12.28 12.77
N ARG A 410 -4.11 12.71 13.16
CA ARG A 410 -4.51 12.86 14.58
C ARG A 410 -5.25 11.62 15.08
N GLU A 411 -4.52 10.52 15.19
CA GLU A 411 -5.04 9.27 15.74
C GLU A 411 -4.40 8.93 17.07
N GLU A 412 -5.21 8.68 18.10
CA GLU A 412 -4.74 8.31 19.43
C GLU A 412 -3.93 7.00 19.41
N CYS A 413 -4.30 6.09 18.50
CA CYS A 413 -3.59 4.82 18.33
C CYS A 413 -2.15 5.00 17.82
N LEU A 414 -1.82 6.16 17.23
CA LEU A 414 -0.49 6.48 16.68
C LEU A 414 0.28 7.49 17.55
N ALA A 415 -0.43 8.34 18.30
CA ALA A 415 0.15 9.43 19.08
C ALA A 415 1.15 8.90 20.14
N HIS A 416 2.36 9.48 20.16
CA HIS A 416 3.43 9.14 21.11
C HIS A 416 3.88 7.67 21.07
N LYS A 417 3.59 6.93 20.00
CA LYS A 417 3.99 5.52 19.83
C LYS A 417 5.07 5.36 18.78
N PHE A 418 5.89 4.34 18.95
CA PHE A 418 6.93 3.92 18.01
C PHE A 418 6.69 2.46 17.67
N PHE A 419 6.89 2.11 16.40
CA PHE A 419 6.70 0.76 15.88
C PHE A 419 8.00 0.29 15.22
N MET A 420 8.16 -1.03 15.06
CA MET A 420 9.36 -1.63 14.48
C MET A 420 9.14 -2.17 13.06
N GLY A 421 7.89 -2.42 12.68
CA GLY A 421 7.50 -2.78 11.32
C GLY A 421 6.36 -1.90 10.82
N CYS A 422 6.41 -1.53 9.54
CA CYS A 422 5.37 -0.78 8.86
C CYS A 422 5.29 -1.19 7.39
N SER A 423 4.08 -1.37 6.88
CA SER A 423 3.85 -1.57 5.45
C SER A 423 2.40 -1.26 5.09
N ALA A 424 2.19 -0.64 3.94
CA ALA A 424 0.86 -0.51 3.35
C ALA A 424 0.51 -1.75 2.52
N ALA A 425 -0.73 -2.23 2.69
CA ALA A 425 -1.30 -3.32 1.91
C ALA A 425 -2.82 -3.14 1.80
N ASN A 426 -3.37 -3.36 0.61
CA ASN A 426 -4.82 -3.35 0.34
C ASN A 426 -5.54 -2.10 0.90
N GLY A 427 -4.98 -0.91 0.66
CA GLY A 427 -5.60 0.36 1.08
C GLY A 427 -5.38 0.76 2.53
N ARG A 428 -4.70 -0.06 3.34
CA ARG A 428 -4.49 0.15 4.78
C ARG A 428 -3.02 0.13 5.17
N ILE A 429 -2.69 0.73 6.32
CA ILE A 429 -1.35 0.77 6.90
C ILE A 429 -1.29 -0.17 8.10
N TYR A 430 -0.36 -1.12 8.05
CA TYR A 430 -0.10 -2.07 9.13
C TYR A 430 1.14 -1.65 9.90
N LEU A 431 1.02 -1.53 11.21
CA LEU A 431 2.11 -1.22 12.13
C LEU A 431 2.29 -2.37 13.11
N LEU A 432 3.53 -2.83 13.26
CA LEU A 432 3.84 -4.06 13.96
C LEU A 432 4.91 -3.83 15.03
N GLY A 433 4.68 -4.41 16.20
CA GLY A 433 5.65 -4.43 17.30
C GLY A 433 5.89 -3.04 17.87
N GLN A 434 5.13 -2.66 18.89
CA GLN A 434 5.29 -1.35 19.53
C GLN A 434 6.54 -1.33 20.40
N ARG A 435 7.41 -0.33 20.21
CA ARG A 435 8.57 -0.07 21.07
C ARG A 435 8.12 0.69 22.31
N LYS A 436 8.44 0.16 23.51
CA LYS A 436 8.14 0.78 24.80
C LYS A 436 9.38 0.77 25.69
N GLY A 437 10.06 1.92 25.78
CA GLY A 437 11.37 2.02 26.42
C GLY A 437 12.38 1.12 25.71
N ASN A 438 13.07 0.27 26.47
CA ASN A 438 14.00 -0.73 25.93
C ASN A 438 13.33 -2.05 25.54
N GLY A 439 12.01 -2.17 25.75
CA GLY A 439 11.23 -3.36 25.44
C GLY A 439 10.39 -3.20 24.17
N ALA A 440 9.73 -4.31 23.81
CA ALA A 440 8.81 -4.36 22.68
C ALA A 440 7.53 -5.10 23.09
N LEU A 441 6.40 -4.64 22.58
CA LEU A 441 5.08 -5.23 22.79
C LEU A 441 4.57 -5.83 21.47
N PRO A 442 3.95 -7.03 21.50
CA PRO A 442 3.44 -7.73 20.31
C PRO A 442 2.10 -7.17 19.84
N VAL A 443 2.08 -5.86 19.55
CA VAL A 443 0.90 -5.11 19.11
C VAL A 443 0.87 -5.03 17.59
N VAL A 444 -0.33 -5.21 17.02
CA VAL A 444 -0.65 -4.90 15.62
C VAL A 444 -1.63 -3.74 15.60
N VAL A 445 -1.30 -2.67 14.89
CA VAL A 445 -2.21 -1.56 14.61
C VAL A 445 -2.52 -1.55 13.12
N LEU A 446 -3.80 -1.64 12.78
CA LEU A 446 -4.31 -1.44 11.44
C LEU A 446 -4.92 -0.04 11.40
N PHE A 447 -4.26 0.84 10.65
CA PHE A 447 -4.72 2.20 10.42
C PHE A 447 -5.24 2.33 8.99
N ASP A 448 -6.48 2.76 8.86
CA ASP A 448 -7.12 3.03 7.58
C ASP A 448 -7.49 4.52 7.53
N PRO A 449 -6.89 5.32 6.63
CA PRO A 449 -7.17 6.75 6.56
C PRO A 449 -8.47 7.08 5.81
N TYR A 450 -9.14 6.09 5.22
CA TYR A 450 -10.37 6.27 4.42
C TYR A 450 -11.62 5.81 5.14
N THR A 451 -11.46 5.26 6.34
CA THR A 451 -12.50 4.94 7.28
C THR A 451 -12.17 5.60 8.61
N ASP A 452 -13.15 5.87 9.46
CA ASP A 452 -12.91 6.38 10.81
C ASP A 452 -12.42 5.26 11.78
N GLU A 453 -11.71 4.25 11.25
CA GLU A 453 -11.31 3.06 12.00
C GLU A 453 -9.79 2.96 12.21
N CYS A 454 -9.39 2.91 13.48
CA CYS A 454 -8.07 2.42 13.87
C CYS A 454 -8.21 1.19 14.77
N GLN A 455 -7.86 0.01 14.22
CA GLN A 455 -7.99 -1.25 14.95
C GLN A 455 -6.66 -1.61 15.63
N VAL A 456 -6.70 -1.73 16.96
CA VAL A 456 -5.54 -2.14 17.77
C VAL A 456 -5.78 -3.55 18.27
N THR A 457 -4.88 -4.46 17.92
CA THR A 457 -4.91 -5.84 18.37
C THR A 457 -3.67 -6.14 19.21
N GLU A 458 -3.89 -6.37 20.51
CA GLU A 458 -2.84 -6.72 21.47
C GLU A 458 -2.65 -8.25 21.53
N ASP A 459 -1.42 -8.69 21.81
CA ASP A 459 -1.03 -10.08 22.07
C ASP A 459 -1.38 -11.12 21.00
N LYS A 460 -1.70 -10.67 19.76
CA LYS A 460 -1.95 -11.56 18.62
C LYS A 460 -0.87 -11.53 17.54
N LEU A 461 0.26 -10.85 17.77
CA LEU A 461 1.39 -10.93 16.84
C LEU A 461 2.17 -12.22 17.12
N PRO A 462 2.10 -13.25 16.25
CA PRO A 462 2.83 -14.49 16.48
C PRO A 462 4.34 -14.35 16.19
N CYS A 463 4.73 -13.28 15.48
CA CYS A 463 6.11 -13.01 15.13
C CYS A 463 6.93 -12.63 16.38
N PRO A 464 8.12 -13.24 16.59
CA PRO A 464 8.97 -12.89 17.70
C PRO A 464 9.53 -11.48 17.56
N LEU A 465 9.71 -10.81 18.70
CA LEU A 465 10.27 -9.46 18.76
C LEU A 465 11.80 -9.49 18.94
N PRO A 466 12.53 -8.45 18.51
CA PRO A 466 12.03 -7.29 17.76
C PRO A 466 11.68 -7.63 16.31
N ILE A 467 10.76 -6.86 15.72
CA ILE A 467 10.54 -6.92 14.27
C ILE A 467 11.73 -6.26 13.58
N ARG A 468 12.24 -6.90 12.53
CA ARG A 468 13.44 -6.50 11.80
C ARG A 468 13.14 -6.06 10.37
N GLY A 469 12.06 -6.58 9.80
CA GLY A 469 11.57 -6.19 8.49
C GLY A 469 10.08 -6.48 8.35
N CYS A 470 9.38 -5.60 7.66
CA CYS A 470 7.97 -5.74 7.31
C CYS A 470 7.80 -5.23 5.88
N VAL A 471 7.39 -6.10 4.97
CA VAL A 471 7.24 -5.77 3.55
C VAL A 471 5.94 -6.35 3.01
N SER A 472 5.32 -5.63 2.09
CA SER A 472 4.16 -6.12 1.34
C SER A 472 4.62 -6.80 0.04
N VAL A 473 3.96 -7.90 -0.30
CA VAL A 473 4.18 -8.66 -1.52
C VAL A 473 2.84 -8.92 -2.19
N ARG A 474 2.72 -8.48 -3.45
CA ARG A 474 1.54 -8.71 -4.27
C ARG A 474 1.40 -10.20 -4.61
N ARG A 475 0.22 -10.75 -4.32
CA ARG A 475 -0.20 -12.11 -4.69
C ARG A 475 -1.47 -12.03 -5.52
N PHE A 476 -1.88 -13.18 -6.03
CA PHE A 476 -3.11 -13.35 -6.78
C PHE A 476 -3.96 -14.42 -6.10
N ASP A 477 -5.29 -14.32 -6.25
CA ASP A 477 -6.19 -15.38 -5.82
C ASP A 477 -5.84 -16.72 -6.47
N THR A 478 -5.95 -17.80 -5.70
CA THR A 478 -5.59 -19.17 -6.08
C THR A 478 -6.74 -20.13 -5.86
#